data_AF-X1G5M1-F1
#
_entry.id   AF-X1G5M1-F1
#
_cell.length_a   1.000
_cell.length_b   1.000
_cell.length_c   1.000
_cell.angle_alpha   90.00
_cell.angle_beta   90.00
_cell.angle_gamma   90.00
#
_symmetry.space_group_name_H-M   'P 1'
#
loop_
_entity.id
_entity.type
_entity.pdbx_description
1 polymer ?
#
loop_
_entity_poly.entity_id
_entity_poly.type
_entity_poly.pdbx_seq_one_letter_code
_entity_poly.pdbx_strand_id
1 'polypeptide(L)' 'MIFSILQIEQKTQIIITSADETIKKAALSLGARSFKSKPITMERLIDNIKKALENFNGEK' A
#
# COMPACT_ATOMS: atom_id res chain seq x y z
N MET A 1 0.22 -6.31 -15.14
CA MET A 1 -0.36 -4.98 -15.47
C MET A 1 -0.41 -4.04 -14.25
N ILE A 2 -0.83 -4.48 -13.04
CA ILE A 2 -0.81 -3.63 -11.82
C ILE A 2 0.61 -3.17 -11.44
N PHE A 3 1.62 -4.04 -11.58
CA PHE A 3 2.99 -3.74 -11.18
C PHE A 3 3.65 -2.59 -11.96
N SER A 4 3.26 -2.37 -13.21
CA SER A 4 3.85 -1.33 -14.06
C SER A 4 3.41 0.08 -13.64
N ILE A 5 2.25 0.21 -13.00
CA ILE A 5 1.70 1.50 -12.54
C ILE A 5 2.51 2.04 -11.34
N LEU A 6 3.06 1.15 -10.49
CA LEU A 6 3.84 1.56 -9.31
C LEU A 6 5.10 2.36 -9.65
N GLN A 7 5.72 2.11 -10.81
CA GLN A 7 6.97 2.76 -11.19
C GLN A 7 6.80 4.18 -11.75
N ILE A 8 5.58 4.61 -12.08
CA ILE A 8 5.34 5.80 -12.91
C ILE A 8 5.15 7.08 -12.06
N GLU A 9 4.72 6.99 -10.81
CA GLU A 9 4.34 8.17 -9.99
C GLU A 9 4.89 8.06 -8.56
N GLN A 10 6.09 8.61 -8.30
CA GLN A 10 6.75 8.56 -6.98
C GLN A 10 6.00 9.30 -5.84
N LYS A 11 4.95 10.07 -6.15
CA LYS A 11 4.13 10.77 -5.16
C LYS A 11 2.86 10.01 -4.76
N THR A 12 2.55 8.89 -5.42
CA THR A 12 1.32 8.14 -5.14
C THR A 12 1.57 7.09 -4.05
N GLN A 13 0.84 7.16 -2.94
CA GLN A 13 0.92 6.16 -1.90
C GLN A 13 0.00 4.96 -2.19
N ILE A 14 0.61 3.79 -2.41
CA ILE A 14 -0.12 2.59 -2.81
C ILE A 14 -0.20 1.59 -1.66
N ILE A 15 -1.42 1.16 -1.32
CA ILE A 15 -1.71 0.11 -0.36
C ILE A 15 -2.23 -1.12 -1.12
N ILE A 16 -1.54 -2.25 -0.99
CA ILE A 16 -1.94 -3.52 -1.61
C ILE A 16 -2.65 -4.40 -0.59
N THR A 17 -3.79 -4.97 -0.98
CA THR A 17 -4.54 -5.92 -0.16
C THR A 17 -4.77 -7.23 -0.92
N SER A 18 -4.20 -8.34 -0.45
CA SER A 18 -4.26 -9.64 -1.14
C SER A 18 -4.38 -10.82 -0.17
N ALA A 19 -5.02 -11.91 -0.58
CA ALA A 19 -4.99 -13.18 0.15
C ALA A 19 -3.69 -13.96 -0.11
N ASP A 20 -3.00 -13.65 -1.21
CA ASP A 20 -1.72 -14.25 -1.56
C ASP A 20 -0.58 -13.46 -0.89
N GLU A 21 0.07 -14.07 0.10
CA GLU A 21 1.20 -13.45 0.81
C GLU A 21 2.52 -13.51 0.05
N THR A 22 2.64 -14.36 -0.98
CA THR A 22 3.89 -14.53 -1.75
C THR A 22 4.28 -13.23 -2.45
N ILE A 23 3.30 -12.42 -2.84
CA ILE A 23 3.51 -11.13 -3.52
C ILE A 23 3.90 -9.99 -2.58
N LYS A 24 3.85 -10.18 -1.25
CA LYS A 24 4.15 -9.13 -0.27
C LYS A 24 5.53 -8.52 -0.48
N LYS A 25 6.54 -9.39 -0.66
CA LYS A 25 7.93 -8.96 -0.82
C LYS A 25 8.09 -8.14 -2.11
N ALA A 26 7.55 -8.64 -3.22
CA ALA A 26 7.60 -7.95 -4.51
C ALA A 26 6.87 -6.60 -4.47
N ALA A 27 5.68 -6.56 -3.87
CA ALA A 27 4.88 -5.34 -3.70
C ALA A 27 5.67 -4.24 -2.97
N LEU A 28 6.27 -4.57 -1.83
CA LEU A 28 7.03 -3.61 -1.03
C LEU A 28 8.31 -3.16 -1.76
N SER A 29 9.03 -4.08 -2.40
CA SER A 29 10.23 -3.75 -3.18
C SER A 29 9.96 -2.86 -4.39
N LEU A 30 8.74 -2.88 -4.93
CA LEU A 30 8.33 -2.05 -6.06
C LEU A 30 7.79 -0.67 -5.65
N GLY A 31 7.76 -0.35 -4.35
CA GLY A 31 7.33 0.97 -3.85
C GLY A 31 5.93 1.01 -3.24
N ALA A 32 5.28 -0.13 -3.01
CA ALA A 32 4.05 -0.12 -2.23
C ALA A 32 4.32 0.40 -0.81
N ARG A 33 3.52 1.36 -0.35
CA ARG A 33 3.62 1.93 1.00
C ARG A 33 3.22 0.91 2.06
N SER A 34 2.23 0.06 1.75
CA SER A 34 1.76 -0.95 2.69
C SER A 34 1.19 -2.17 1.98
N PHE A 35 1.29 -3.32 2.65
CA PHE A 35 0.69 -4.57 2.21
C PHE A 35 -0.17 -5.14 3.34
N LYS A 36 -1.40 -5.57 3.04
CA LYS A 36 -2.32 -6.19 3.99
C LYS A 36 -2.81 -7.53 3.48
N SER A 37 -2.66 -8.56 4.31
CA SER A 37 -3.24 -9.86 4.03
C SER A 37 -4.76 -9.82 4.22
N LYS A 38 -5.49 -10.47 3.32
CA LYS A 38 -6.92 -10.73 3.49
C LYS A 38 -7.11 -11.95 4.41
N PRO A 39 -8.21 -12.00 5.18
CA PRO A 39 -9.29 -11.01 5.26
C PRO A 39 -8.89 -9.76 6.07
N ILE A 40 -9.37 -8.60 5.62
CA ILE A 40 -9.22 -7.33 6.34
C ILE A 40 -10.60 -6.75 6.62
N THR A 41 -10.78 -6.16 7.81
CA THR A 41 -12.01 -5.44 8.16
C THR A 41 -12.01 -4.04 7.55
N MET A 42 -13.20 -3.46 7.34
CA MET A 42 -13.31 -2.08 6.83
C MET A 42 -12.68 -1.06 7.78
N GLU A 43 -12.80 -1.26 9.09
CA GLU A 43 -12.16 -0.40 10.10
C GLU A 43 -10.63 -0.40 9.96
N ARG A 44 -10.03 -1.59 9.81
CA ARG A 44 -8.58 -1.71 9.57
C ARG A 44 -8.19 -1.10 8.23
N LEU A 45 -9.01 -1.24 7.19
CA LEU A 45 -8.73 -0.61 5.90
C LEU A 45 -8.72 0.93 6.03
N ILE A 46 -9.73 1.50 6.67
CA ILE A 46 -9.85 2.94 6.92
C ILE A 46 -8.65 3.46 7.74
N ASP A 47 -8.28 2.77 8.81
CA ASP A 47 -7.12 3.11 9.64
C ASP A 47 -5.82 3.12 8.83
N ASN A 48 -5.61 2.11 7.97
CA ASN A 48 -4.43 2.05 7.11
C ASN A 48 -4.39 3.18 6.07
N ILE A 49 -5.55 3.58 5.53
CA ILE A 49 -5.65 4.73 4.62
C ILE A 49 -5.30 6.03 5.36
N LYS A 50 -5.84 6.25 6.57
CA LYS A 50 -5.52 7.43 7.38
C LYS A 50 -4.03 7.52 7.71
N LYS A 51 -3.42 6.42 8.13
CA LYS A 51 -1.98 6.35 8.41
C LYS A 51 -1.12 6.63 7.19
N ALA A 52 -1.56 6.23 6.00
CA ALA A 52 -0.86 6.58 4.78
C ALA A 52 -0.89 8.10 4.56
N LEU A 53 -2.08 8.70 4.61
CA LEU A 53 -2.29 10.14 4.41
C LEU A 53 -1.53 11.03 5.42
N GLU A 54 -1.52 10.66 6.71
CA GLU A 54 -0.77 11.40 7.74
C GLU A 54 0.73 11.44 7.45
N ASN A 55 1.29 10.31 7.01
CA ASN A 55 2.70 10.23 6.65
C ASN A 55 3.04 10.93 5.33
N PHE A 56 2.06 11.15 4.44
CA PHE A 56 2.26 11.94 3.22
C PHE A 56 2.36 13.43 3.53
N ASN A 57 1.57 13.93 4.47
CA ASN A 57 1.54 15.34 4.85
C ASN A 57 2.60 15.72 5.92
N GLY A 58 3.34 14.74 6.44
CA GLY A 58 4.31 14.87 7.53
C GLY A 58 5.74 15.20 7.10
N GLU A 59 6.03 15.36 5.80
CA GLU A 59 7.30 15.89 5.32
C GLU A 59 7.34 17.41 5.56
N LYS A 60 7.68 17.79 6.80
CA LYS A 60 8.28 19.11 7.09
C LYS A 60 9.78 19.06 6.87
#